data_AF-W8S6C0-F1
#
_entry.id   AF-W8S6C0-F1
#
_cell.length_a   1.000
_cell.length_b   1.000
_cell.length_c   1.000
_cell.angle_alpha   90.00
_cell.angle_beta   90.00
_cell.angle_gamma   90.00
#
_symmetry.space_group_name_H-M   'P 1'
#
loop_
_entity.id
_entity.type
_entity.pdbx_description
1 polymer ?
#
loop_
_entity_poly.entity_id
_entity_poly.type
_entity_poly.pdbx_seq_one_letter_code
_entity_poly.pdbx_strand_id
1 'polypeptide(L)' 'MEAPFEARSWDGIGGAIYAGYGSVEGLWLIAILAMIVTAIVFGWRHEEHAYAATKPDS' A
#
# COMPACT_ATOMS: atom_id res chain seq x y z
N MET A 1 15.81 -20.07 -14.66
CA MET A 1 14.71 -19.54 -15.49
C MET A 1 15.33 -18.61 -16.51
N GLU A 2 15.11 -18.87 -17.79
CA GLU A 2 15.41 -17.89 -18.83
C GLU A 2 14.38 -16.76 -18.71
N ALA A 3 14.83 -15.51 -18.77
CA ALA A 3 13.94 -14.37 -18.63
C ALA A 3 12.92 -14.35 -19.78
N PRO A 4 11.64 -13.99 -19.54
CA PRO A 4 10.59 -13.96 -20.56
C PRO A 4 10.76 -12.80 -21.57
N PHE A 5 11.95 -12.21 -21.66
CA PHE A 5 12.31 -11.14 -22.58
C PHE A 5 13.75 -11.32 -23.06
N GLU A 6 14.04 -10.93 -24.30
CA GLU A 6 15.42 -10.86 -24.77
C GLU A 6 16.15 -9.74 -24.02
N ALA A 7 17.02 -10.11 -23.07
CA ALA A 7 17.91 -9.18 -22.35
C ALA A 7 19.05 -8.64 -23.25
N ARG A 8 18.81 -8.53 -24.57
CA ARG A 8 19.75 -8.05 -25.58
C ARG A 8 19.50 -6.60 -25.97
N SER A 9 18.40 -5.99 -25.51
CA SER A 9 18.10 -4.57 -25.73
C SER A 9 17.51 -3.92 -24.48
N TRP A 10 17.78 -2.62 -24.33
CA TRP A 10 17.20 -1.79 -23.27
C TRP A 10 15.68 -1.68 -23.40
N ASP A 11 15.15 -1.81 -24.61
CA ASP A 11 13.72 -1.76 -24.90
C ASP A 11 12.98 -2.98 -24.32
N GLY A 12 13.57 -4.18 -24.41
CA GLY A 12 13.03 -5.40 -23.80
C GLY A 12 13.07 -5.38 -22.26
N ILE A 13 14.14 -4.85 -21.69
CA ILE A 13 14.30 -4.68 -20.23
C ILE A 13 13.30 -3.63 -19.71
N GLY A 14 13.24 -2.47 -20.36
CA GLY A 14 12.30 -1.40 -20.02
C GLY A 14 10.85 -1.87 -20.15
N GLY A 15 10.51 -2.52 -21.26
CA GLY A 15 9.18 -3.09 -21.48
C GLY A 15 8.77 -4.10 -20.40
N ALA A 16 9.67 -5.01 -19.98
CA ALA A 16 9.38 -5.95 -18.91
C ALA A 16 9.23 -5.29 -17.54
N ILE A 17 10.07 -4.29 -17.23
CA ILE A 17 9.97 -3.52 -15.99
C ILE A 17 8.66 -2.74 -15.96
N TYR A 18 8.34 -1.98 -17.01
CA TYR A 18 7.14 -1.12 -17.05
C TYR A 18 5.84 -1.89 -17.28
N ALA A 19 5.85 -3.02 -18.01
CA ALA A 19 4.67 -3.90 -18.12
C ALA A 19 4.43 -4.70 -16.83
N GLY A 20 5.52 -5.09 -16.14
CA GLY A 20 5.46 -5.73 -14.83
C GLY A 20 5.04 -4.76 -13.71
N TYR A 21 5.49 -3.50 -13.76
CA TYR A 21 5.06 -2.44 -12.84
C TYR A 21 3.63 -1.97 -13.14
N GLY A 22 3.28 -1.72 -14.41
CA GLY A 22 2.05 -1.00 -14.76
C GLY A 22 0.74 -1.76 -14.57
N SER A 23 0.75 -3.10 -14.49
CA SER A 23 -0.50 -3.88 -14.45
C SER A 23 -1.15 -3.98 -13.06
N VAL A 24 -0.37 -3.91 -11.98
CA VAL A 24 -0.86 -4.08 -10.60
C VAL A 24 -0.45 -2.96 -9.64
N GLU A 25 0.40 -2.03 -10.07
CA GLU A 25 0.83 -0.90 -9.25
C GLU A 25 -0.37 -0.08 -8.72
N GLY A 26 -1.37 0.21 -9.55
CA GLY A 26 -2.58 0.91 -9.12
C GLY A 26 -3.36 0.17 -8.02
N LEU A 27 -3.49 -1.16 -8.13
CA LEU A 27 -4.13 -1.99 -7.10
C LEU A 27 -3.33 -1.97 -5.80
N TRP A 28 -1.99 -2.00 -5.90
CA TRP A 28 -1.11 -1.98 -4.74
C TRP A 28 -1.14 -0.64 -4.01
N LEU A 29 -1.16 0.48 -4.75
CA LEU A 29 -1.30 1.81 -4.18
C LEU A 29 -2.64 1.98 -3.45
N ILE A 30 -3.73 1.47 -4.03
CA ILE A 30 -5.05 1.48 -3.38
C ILE A 30 -5.04 0.64 -2.11
N ALA A 31 -4.42 -0.54 -2.14
CA ALA A 31 -4.29 -1.40 -0.97
C ALA A 31 -3.50 -0.72 0.16
N ILE A 32 -2.37 -0.09 -0.16
CA ILE A 32 -1.57 0.68 0.82
C ILE A 32 -2.38 1.83 1.40
N LEU A 33 -3.07 2.60 0.56
CA LEU A 33 -3.91 3.70 1.03
C LEU A 33 -5.02 3.20 1.96
N ALA A 34 -5.69 2.10 1.62
CA ALA A 34 -6.72 1.50 2.46
C ALA A 34 -6.17 1.07 3.83
N MET A 35 -4.96 0.48 3.87
CA MET A 35 -4.30 0.13 5.13
C MET A 35 -3.98 1.37 5.98
N ILE A 36 -3.49 2.46 5.37
CA ILE A 36 -3.19 3.72 6.08
C ILE A 36 -4.47 4.30 6.69
N VAL A 37 -5.55 4.41 5.90
CA VAL A 37 -6.84 4.92 6.41
C VAL A 37 -7.35 4.07 7.56
N THR A 38 -7.26 2.74 7.41
CA THR A 38 -7.69 1.80 8.46
C THR A 38 -6.90 2.00 9.76
N ALA A 39 -5.57 2.16 9.67
CA ALA A 39 -4.73 2.41 10.83
C ALA A 39 -5.09 3.73 11.54
N ILE A 40 -5.36 4.80 10.78
CA ILE A 40 -5.78 6.09 11.32
C ILE A 40 -7.11 5.96 12.08
N VAL A 41 -8.10 5.29 11.47
CA VAL A 41 -9.43 5.11 12.07
C VAL A 41 -9.35 4.29 13.36
N PHE A 42 -8.59 3.19 13.36
CA PHE A 42 -8.43 2.38 14.57
C PHE A 42 -7.64 3.11 15.66
N GLY A 43 -6.60 3.86 15.29
CA GLY A 43 -5.84 4.69 16.24
C GLY A 43 -6.73 5.73 16.91
N TRP A 44 -7.51 6.47 16.12
CA TRP A 44 -8.45 7.46 16.65
C TRP A 44 -9.47 6.84 17.61
N ARG A 45 -10.07 5.71 17.25
CA ARG A 45 -11.02 5.00 18.13
C ARG A 45 -10.38 4.49 19.41
N HIS A 46 -9.13 4.04 19.36
CA HIS A 46 -8.38 3.61 20.53
C HIS A 46 -8.13 4.77 21.50
N GLU A 47 -7.72 5.92 20.98
CA GLU A 47 -7.50 7.14 21.77
C GLU A 47 -8.80 7.66 22.38
N GLU A 48 -9.89 7.73 21.61
CA GLU A 48 -11.20 8.15 22.12
C GLU A 48 -11.65 7.29 23.31
N HIS A 49 -11.46 5.97 23.21
CA HIS A 49 -11.81 5.05 24.30
C HIS A 49 -10.93 5.27 25.54
N ALA A 50 -9.62 5.50 25.35
CA ALA A 50 -8.71 5.81 26.45
C ALA A 50 -9.06 7.13 27.15
N TYR A 51 -9.43 8.17 26.39
CA TYR A 51 -9.89 9.44 26.94
C TYR A 51 -11.21 9.31 27.69
N ALA A 52 -12.17 8.55 27.18
CA ALA A 52 -13.43 8.29 27.86
C ALA A 52 -13.22 7.53 29.19
N ALA A 53 -12.34 6.52 29.20
CA ALA A 53 -12.06 5.71 30.39
C ALA A 53 -11.34 6.48 31.51
N THR A 54 -10.70 7.59 31.20
CA THR A 54 -9.92 8.40 32.15
C THR A 54 -10.61 9.70 32.55
N LYS A 55 -11.78 10.00 31.98
CA LYS A 55 -12.54 11.21 32.29
C LYS A 55 -13.22 11.03 33.67
N PRO A 56 -12.92 11.87 34.66
CA PRO A 56 -13.59 11.80 35.95
C PRO A 56 -15.06 12.23 35.78
N ASP A 57 -15.98 11.42 36.32
CA ASP A 57 -17.40 11.75 36.42
C ASP A 57 -17.53 13.06 37.22
N SER A 58 -17.96 14.12 36.54
CA SER A 58 -18.30 15.43 37.12
C SER A 58 -19.81 15.56 37.31
#